data_AF-A0A534H0M1-F1
#
_entry.id   AF-A0A534H0M1-F1
#
_cell.length_a   1.000
_cell.length_b   1.000
_cell.length_c   1.000
_cell.angle_alpha   90.00
_cell.angle_beta   90.00
_cell.angle_gamma   90.00
#
_symmetry.space_group_name_H-M   'P 1'
#
loop_
_entity.id
_entity.type
_entity.pdbx_description
1 polymer ?
#
loop_
_entity_poly.entity_id
_entity_poly.type
_entity_poly.pdbx_seq_one_letter_code
_entity_poly.pdbx_strand_id
1 'polypeptide(L)'
;MQWYSGPSGNPGRQSFTCTLTNGTPGVLDCQDAHTVTVALSALTITKQVSVVGGGPPLPGATLDYLLHVTNTSANPANPVVITDNLNAAGPGALTYVNGTATLNGSATGVTVTGNLITANYSATYGPLAPAATIDLRFRATLGGTLAAGTT
;
A
#
# COMPACT_ATOMS: atom_id res chain seq x y z
N MET A 1 -13.83 -2.38 -50.10
CA MET A 1 -15.30 -2.46 -49.92
C MET A 1 -15.64 -1.57 -48.74
N GLN A 2 -16.55 -0.59 -48.91
CA GLN A 2 -16.83 0.44 -47.92
C GLN A 2 -18.23 0.22 -47.34
N TRP A 3 -18.34 0.10 -46.02
CA TRP A 3 -19.60 -0.15 -45.33
C TRP A 3 -20.04 1.09 -44.57
N TYR A 4 -21.33 1.22 -44.31
CA TYR A 4 -21.89 2.40 -43.64
C TYR A 4 -22.70 2.01 -42.41
N SER A 5 -22.64 2.79 -41.33
CA SER A 5 -23.39 2.56 -40.08
C SER A 5 -24.92 2.70 -40.23
N GLY A 6 -25.40 2.98 -41.43
CA GLY A 6 -26.81 3.23 -41.73
C GLY A 6 -27.06 3.45 -43.22
N PRO A 7 -28.34 3.62 -43.62
CA PRO A 7 -28.75 3.74 -45.01
C PRO A 7 -28.21 5.01 -45.69
N SER A 8 -28.10 4.98 -47.02
CA SER A 8 -27.45 6.03 -47.84
C SER A 8 -28.11 7.41 -47.73
N GLY A 9 -29.41 7.48 -47.39
CA GLY A 9 -30.14 8.71 -47.17
C GLY A 9 -29.88 9.39 -45.82
N ASN A 10 -29.13 8.76 -44.90
CA ASN A 10 -28.71 9.40 -43.66
C ASN A 10 -27.38 10.14 -43.90
N PRO A 11 -27.37 11.48 -43.92
CA PRO A 11 -26.14 12.25 -44.12
C PRO A 11 -25.16 12.09 -42.96
N GLY A 12 -25.61 11.65 -41.79
CA GLY A 12 -24.78 11.35 -40.61
C GLY A 12 -24.25 9.92 -40.55
N ARG A 13 -24.43 9.10 -41.59
CA ARG A 13 -23.91 7.71 -41.59
C ARG A 13 -22.38 7.73 -41.56
N GLN A 14 -21.80 6.92 -40.69
CA GLN A 14 -20.35 6.76 -40.64
C GLN A 14 -19.92 5.78 -41.72
N SER A 15 -18.83 6.08 -42.43
CA SER A 15 -18.25 5.18 -43.41
C SER A 15 -17.05 4.44 -42.82
N PHE A 16 -17.08 3.13 -42.90
CA PHE A 16 -15.98 2.25 -42.51
C PHE A 16 -15.27 1.79 -43.78
N THR A 17 -14.01 2.18 -43.91
CA THR A 17 -13.16 1.88 -45.08
C THR A 17 -12.33 0.62 -44.91
N CYS A 18 -12.36 0.00 -43.73
CA CYS A 18 -11.71 -1.27 -43.47
C CYS A 18 -12.59 -2.44 -43.93
N THR A 19 -11.96 -3.45 -44.52
CA THR A 19 -12.64 -4.69 -44.90
C THR A 19 -12.97 -5.48 -43.64
N LEU A 20 -14.26 -5.73 -43.36
CA LEU A 20 -14.66 -6.64 -42.30
C LEU A 20 -14.09 -8.05 -42.59
N THR A 21 -13.19 -8.52 -41.75
CA THR A 21 -12.81 -9.93 -41.62
C THR A 21 -13.79 -10.64 -40.68
N ASN A 22 -13.58 -11.94 -40.48
CA ASN A 22 -14.34 -12.77 -39.53
C ASN A 22 -13.93 -12.53 -38.06
N GLY A 23 -13.11 -11.50 -37.75
CA GLY A 23 -12.60 -11.24 -36.40
C GLY A 23 -11.73 -12.37 -35.86
N THR A 24 -10.82 -12.90 -36.70
CA THR A 24 -9.92 -13.99 -36.30
C THR A 24 -8.93 -13.47 -35.27
N PRO A 25 -8.98 -13.92 -33.99
CA PRO A 25 -8.10 -13.41 -32.95
C PRO A 25 -6.62 -13.59 -33.32
N GLY A 26 -5.86 -12.49 -33.37
CA GLY A 26 -4.41 -12.50 -33.61
C GLY A 26 -4.00 -12.12 -35.04
N VAL A 27 -4.94 -11.78 -35.91
CA VAL A 27 -4.67 -11.18 -37.23
C VAL A 27 -4.96 -9.69 -37.11
N LEU A 28 -3.91 -8.88 -36.91
CA LEU A 28 -4.03 -7.44 -36.72
C LEU A 28 -4.85 -6.80 -37.85
N ASP A 29 -6.11 -6.51 -37.54
CA ASP A 29 -7.06 -5.83 -38.40
C ASP A 29 -7.87 -4.81 -37.58
N CYS A 30 -8.84 -4.18 -38.21
CA CYS A 30 -9.66 -3.15 -37.57
C CYS A 30 -10.75 -3.69 -36.64
N GLN A 31 -10.91 -5.01 -36.54
CA GLN A 31 -11.83 -5.70 -35.64
C GLN A 31 -11.09 -6.37 -34.47
N ASP A 32 -9.78 -6.54 -34.58
CA ASP A 32 -8.95 -7.20 -33.60
C ASP A 32 -8.60 -6.34 -32.37
N ALA A 33 -8.44 -7.06 -31.27
CA ALA A 33 -8.59 -6.57 -29.90
C ALA A 33 -7.48 -5.60 -29.44
N HIS A 34 -7.92 -4.62 -28.64
CA HIS A 34 -7.05 -3.77 -27.83
C HIS A 34 -6.52 -4.57 -26.62
N THR A 35 -5.22 -4.47 -26.32
CA THR A 35 -4.66 -5.07 -25.11
C THR A 35 -5.07 -4.26 -23.88
N VAL A 36 -5.77 -4.89 -22.94
CA VAL A 36 -5.99 -4.33 -21.60
C VAL A 36 -4.83 -4.75 -20.72
N THR A 37 -3.98 -3.80 -20.35
CA THR A 37 -2.92 -4.03 -19.35
C THR A 37 -3.43 -3.74 -17.95
N VAL A 38 -3.39 -4.74 -17.08
CA VAL A 38 -3.69 -4.56 -15.65
C VAL A 38 -2.40 -4.24 -14.91
N ALA A 39 -2.38 -3.08 -14.22
CA ALA A 39 -1.28 -2.70 -13.35
C ALA A 39 -1.52 -3.28 -11.94
N LEU A 40 -0.68 -4.22 -11.53
CA LEU A 40 -0.68 -4.77 -10.17
C LEU A 40 0.39 -4.08 -9.33
N SER A 41 0.01 -3.64 -8.13
CA SER A 41 0.94 -3.16 -7.11
C SER A 41 1.16 -4.22 -6.04
N ALA A 42 2.41 -4.43 -5.64
CA ALA A 42 2.80 -5.37 -4.59
C ALA A 42 3.71 -4.67 -3.58
N LEU A 43 3.40 -4.86 -2.29
CA LEU A 43 4.19 -4.31 -1.19
C LEU A 43 4.73 -5.45 -0.34
N THR A 44 5.97 -5.31 0.14
CA THR A 44 6.52 -6.11 1.24
C THR A 44 6.66 -5.24 2.46
N ILE A 45 6.48 -5.82 3.65
CA ILE A 45 6.65 -5.13 4.93
C ILE A 45 7.45 -6.02 5.87
N THR A 46 8.43 -5.44 6.57
CA THR A 46 9.07 -6.05 7.73
C THR A 46 8.78 -5.22 8.97
N LYS A 47 8.62 -5.88 10.11
CA LYS A 47 8.46 -5.23 11.42
C LYS A 47 9.55 -5.75 12.35
N GLN A 48 10.38 -4.84 12.81
CA GLN A 48 11.47 -5.11 13.74
C GLN A 48 11.20 -4.42 15.06
N VAL A 49 11.70 -5.02 16.14
CA VAL A 49 11.57 -4.51 17.51
C VAL A 49 12.90 -4.69 18.23
N SER A 50 13.26 -3.70 19.03
CA SER A 50 14.41 -3.75 19.93
C SER A 50 14.07 -3.06 21.25
N VAL A 51 14.78 -3.39 22.32
CA VAL A 51 14.63 -2.71 23.62
C VAL A 51 15.47 -1.43 23.60
N VAL A 52 14.88 -0.30 24.00
CA VAL A 52 15.60 0.97 24.15
C VAL A 52 16.69 0.79 25.21
N GLY A 53 17.95 1.04 24.83
CA GLY A 53 19.11 0.81 25.69
C GLY A 53 19.62 -0.64 25.71
N GLY A 54 18.97 -1.56 25.00
CA GLY A 54 19.35 -2.98 24.90
C GLY A 54 18.85 -3.85 26.05
N GLY A 55 19.31 -5.10 26.08
CA GLY A 55 18.93 -6.08 27.10
C GLY A 55 17.61 -6.82 26.81
N PRO A 56 17.14 -7.65 27.76
CA PRO A 56 15.91 -8.41 27.60
C PRO A 56 14.65 -7.52 27.69
N PRO A 57 13.55 -7.87 27.01
CA PRO A 57 12.30 -7.12 27.06
C PRO A 57 11.54 -7.41 28.37
N LEU A 58 11.94 -6.74 29.45
CA LEU A 58 11.32 -6.87 30.77
C LEU A 58 10.02 -6.03 30.89
N PRO A 59 9.14 -6.35 31.85
CA PRO A 59 7.97 -5.51 32.15
C PRO A 59 8.36 -4.04 32.38
N GLY A 60 7.63 -3.12 31.76
CA GLY A 60 7.93 -1.69 31.78
C GLY A 60 9.02 -1.23 30.80
N ALA A 61 9.71 -2.13 30.09
CA ALA A 61 10.71 -1.76 29.10
C ALA A 61 10.09 -0.95 27.95
N THR A 62 10.83 0.02 27.43
CA THR A 62 10.46 0.71 26.19
C THR A 62 11.05 -0.03 24.99
N LEU A 63 10.24 -0.22 23.97
CA LEU A 63 10.58 -0.88 22.72
C LEU A 63 10.64 0.14 21.59
N ASP A 64 11.70 0.08 20.78
CA ASP A 64 11.85 0.78 19.50
C ASP A 64 11.36 -0.13 18.36
N TYR A 65 10.33 0.30 17.64
CA TYR A 65 9.78 -0.40 16.47
C TYR A 65 10.20 0.29 15.17
N LEU A 66 10.54 -0.53 14.16
CA LEU A 66 10.75 -0.12 12.77
C LEU A 66 9.90 -1.00 11.85
N LEU A 67 8.97 -0.37 11.13
CA LEU A 67 8.26 -1.00 10.02
C LEU A 67 8.85 -0.46 8.73
N HIS A 68 9.44 -1.34 7.92
CA HIS A 68 10.01 -1.00 6.62
C HIS A 68 9.13 -1.59 5.52
N VAL A 69 8.54 -0.72 4.69
CA VAL A 69 7.72 -1.10 3.54
C VAL A 69 8.49 -0.84 2.26
N THR A 70 8.40 -1.76 1.30
CA THR A 70 8.97 -1.61 -0.04
C THR A 70 7.90 -1.89 -1.09
N ASN A 71 7.79 -1.04 -2.12
CA ASN A 71 7.05 -1.39 -3.32
C ASN A 71 7.91 -2.28 -4.21
N THR A 72 7.58 -3.57 -4.27
CA THR A 72 8.34 -4.58 -5.04
C THR A 72 7.77 -4.80 -6.44
N SER A 73 6.71 -4.09 -6.81
CA SER A 73 6.13 -4.16 -8.15
C SER A 73 6.70 -3.13 -9.13
N ALA A 74 6.44 -3.34 -10.42
CA ALA A 74 6.78 -2.38 -11.47
C ALA A 74 5.80 -1.19 -11.56
N ASN A 75 4.73 -1.16 -10.77
CA ASN A 75 3.71 -0.12 -10.80
C ASN A 75 3.71 0.69 -9.50
N PRO A 76 3.38 2.00 -9.53
CA PRO A 76 3.18 2.77 -8.31
C PRO A 76 2.06 2.17 -7.45
N ALA A 77 2.26 2.12 -6.13
CA ALA A 77 1.24 1.70 -5.17
C ALA A 77 0.49 2.92 -4.64
N ASN A 78 -0.85 2.91 -4.71
CA ASN A 78 -1.68 4.00 -4.20
C ASN A 78 -3.11 3.52 -3.89
N PRO A 79 -3.65 3.73 -2.67
CA PRO A 79 -2.98 4.34 -1.52
C PRO A 79 -2.06 3.36 -0.78
N VAL A 80 -1.04 3.89 -0.11
CA VAL A 80 -0.24 3.17 0.90
C VAL A 80 -0.55 3.72 2.28
N VAL A 81 -1.18 2.89 3.11
CA VAL A 81 -1.53 3.20 4.50
C VAL A 81 -1.07 2.05 5.39
N ILE A 82 -0.29 2.37 6.43
CA ILE A 82 0.20 1.41 7.42
C ILE A 82 -0.62 1.58 8.69
N THR A 83 -1.19 0.50 9.22
CA THR A 83 -1.92 0.51 10.50
C THR A 83 -1.30 -0.48 11.47
N ASP A 84 -1.07 -0.05 12.72
CA ASP A 84 -0.55 -0.90 13.78
C ASP A 84 -1.39 -0.72 15.05
N ASN A 85 -2.09 -1.77 15.47
CA ASN A 85 -2.94 -1.78 16.66
C ASN A 85 -2.24 -2.55 17.78
N LEU A 86 -1.64 -1.81 18.72
CA LEU A 86 -0.89 -2.42 19.83
C LEU A 86 -1.78 -3.21 20.80
N ASN A 87 -3.10 -2.97 20.81
CA ASN A 87 -4.03 -3.75 21.63
C ASN A 87 -4.17 -5.21 21.18
N ALA A 88 -3.76 -5.53 19.94
CA ALA A 88 -3.76 -6.91 19.44
C ALA A 88 -2.78 -7.82 20.22
N ALA A 89 -1.80 -7.25 20.92
CA ALA A 89 -0.91 -7.99 21.81
C ALA A 89 -1.58 -8.42 23.14
N GLY A 90 -2.80 -7.96 23.40
CA GLY A 90 -3.55 -8.19 24.63
C GLY A 90 -3.75 -6.89 25.43
N PRO A 91 -4.82 -6.81 26.25
CA PRO A 91 -5.10 -5.63 27.04
C PRO A 91 -3.93 -5.25 27.96
N GLY A 92 -3.44 -4.01 27.85
CA GLY A 92 -2.34 -3.50 28.67
C GLY A 92 -0.95 -4.08 28.36
N ALA A 93 -0.82 -4.98 27.38
CA ALA A 93 0.45 -5.61 27.05
C ALA A 93 1.44 -4.62 26.40
N LEU A 94 0.93 -3.71 25.57
CA LEU A 94 1.70 -2.64 24.95
C LEU A 94 0.95 -1.31 25.10
N THR A 95 1.70 -0.25 25.36
CA THR A 95 1.18 1.13 25.38
C THR A 95 2.05 2.00 24.49
N TYR A 96 1.45 2.71 23.53
CA TYR A 96 2.17 3.64 22.67
C TYR A 96 2.83 4.77 23.48
N VAL A 97 4.07 5.10 23.15
CA VAL A 97 4.76 6.27 23.73
C VAL A 97 4.45 7.50 22.89
N ASN A 98 3.73 8.44 23.48
CA ASN A 98 3.20 9.60 22.77
C ASN A 98 4.29 10.43 22.06
N GLY A 99 3.99 10.92 20.86
CA GLY A 99 4.87 11.78 20.06
C GLY A 99 6.08 11.08 19.42
N THR A 100 6.17 9.74 19.45
CA THR A 100 7.32 9.01 18.91
C THR A 100 7.12 8.47 17.51
N ALA A 101 5.87 8.42 17.03
CA ALA A 101 5.58 7.88 15.70
C ALA A 101 6.00 8.84 14.58
N THR A 102 6.82 8.35 13.65
CA THR A 102 7.30 9.11 12.49
C THR A 102 7.24 8.27 11.22
N LEU A 103 6.84 8.88 10.12
CA LEU A 103 6.88 8.38 8.77
C LEU A 103 8.03 9.05 8.01
N ASN A 104 9.03 8.29 7.59
CA ASN A 104 10.26 8.77 6.97
C ASN A 104 10.95 9.90 7.80
N GLY A 105 10.91 9.77 9.13
CA GLY A 105 11.49 10.74 10.06
C GLY A 105 10.62 11.98 10.34
N SER A 106 9.42 12.08 9.75
CA SER A 106 8.47 13.18 10.01
C SER A 106 7.20 12.68 10.69
N ALA A 107 6.58 13.49 11.56
CA ALA A 107 5.25 13.19 12.10
C ALA A 107 4.11 13.39 11.07
N THR A 108 4.38 14.08 9.96
CA THR A 108 3.37 14.33 8.92
C THR A 108 2.88 13.01 8.31
N GLY A 109 1.56 12.90 8.15
CA GLY A 109 0.92 11.69 7.63
C GLY A 109 0.73 10.59 8.68
N VAL A 110 1.12 10.82 9.94
CA VAL A 110 0.88 9.90 11.05
C VAL A 110 -0.24 10.43 11.95
N THR A 111 -1.20 9.56 12.27
CA THR A 111 -2.21 9.80 13.29
C THR A 111 -2.17 8.67 14.31
N VAL A 112 -2.34 9.01 15.60
CA VAL A 112 -2.38 8.02 16.67
C VAL A 112 -3.60 8.26 17.54
N THR A 113 -4.42 7.22 17.69
CA THR A 113 -5.62 7.24 18.53
C THR A 113 -5.48 6.15 19.59
N GLY A 114 -5.08 6.54 20.80
CA GLY A 114 -4.72 5.58 21.85
C GLY A 114 -3.53 4.71 21.42
N ASN A 115 -3.80 3.42 21.22
CA ASN A 115 -2.82 2.40 20.83
C ASN A 115 -2.89 2.01 19.34
N LEU A 116 -3.66 2.74 18.53
CA LEU A 116 -3.76 2.55 17.09
C LEU A 116 -2.92 3.63 16.38
N ILE A 117 -1.84 3.21 15.73
CA ILE A 117 -1.00 4.04 14.86
C ILE A 117 -1.48 3.87 13.42
N THR A 118 -1.73 4.97 12.73
CA THR A 118 -2.04 5.00 11.29
C THR A 118 -1.07 5.93 10.59
N ALA A 119 -0.29 5.42 9.63
CA ALA A 119 0.58 6.21 8.78
C ALA A 119 0.07 6.18 7.33
N ASN A 120 -0.54 7.27 6.89
CA ASN A 120 -1.05 7.44 5.54
C ASN A 120 -0.01 8.18 4.68
N TYR A 121 0.86 7.39 4.05
CA TYR A 121 1.88 7.93 3.16
C TYR A 121 1.26 8.62 1.95
N SER A 122 0.31 7.96 1.28
CA SER A 122 -0.17 8.45 -0.01
C SER A 122 -1.01 9.71 0.06
N ALA A 123 -1.70 9.98 1.17
CA ALA A 123 -2.37 11.26 1.38
C ALA A 123 -1.38 12.44 1.50
N THR A 124 -0.14 12.18 1.92
CA THR A 124 0.89 13.21 2.12
C THR A 124 1.82 13.34 0.92
N TYR A 125 2.23 12.21 0.35
CA TYR A 125 3.31 12.14 -0.63
C TYR A 125 2.88 11.56 -2.00
N GLY A 126 1.61 11.15 -2.14
CA GLY A 126 1.11 10.52 -3.36
C GLY A 126 1.50 9.04 -3.51
N PRO A 127 1.45 8.49 -4.74
CA PRO A 127 1.78 7.10 -4.99
C PRO A 127 3.21 6.75 -4.56
N LEU A 128 3.39 5.57 -3.95
CA LEU A 128 4.72 5.02 -3.69
C LEU A 128 5.28 4.42 -4.97
N ALA A 129 6.32 5.04 -5.54
CA ALA A 129 6.94 4.61 -6.79
C ALA A 129 7.51 3.18 -6.71
N PRO A 130 7.72 2.49 -7.86
CA PRO A 130 8.44 1.22 -7.90
C PRO A 130 9.80 1.30 -7.18
N ALA A 131 10.13 0.25 -6.42
CA ALA A 131 11.33 0.16 -5.57
C ALA A 131 11.47 1.21 -4.45
N ALA A 132 10.54 2.16 -4.33
CA ALA A 132 10.56 3.12 -3.23
C ALA A 132 10.15 2.48 -1.91
N THR A 133 10.64 3.07 -0.82
CA THR A 133 10.49 2.54 0.54
C THR A 133 9.87 3.55 1.49
N ILE A 134 9.32 3.04 2.58
CA ILE A 134 8.77 3.82 3.68
C ILE A 134 9.26 3.23 5.00
N ASP A 135 9.76 4.08 5.89
CA ASP A 135 10.07 3.75 7.28
C ASP A 135 9.00 4.36 8.21
N LEU A 136 8.22 3.52 8.89
CA LEU A 136 7.43 3.93 10.05
C LEU A 136 8.19 3.53 11.32
N ARG A 137 8.48 4.50 12.18
CA ARG A 137 9.13 4.28 13.48
C ARG A 137 8.21 4.74 14.58
N PHE A 138 8.18 4.03 15.71
CA PHE A 138 7.49 4.45 16.92
C PHE A 138 8.03 3.70 18.14
N ARG A 139 7.67 4.16 19.34
CA ARG A 139 7.96 3.46 20.60
C ARG A 139 6.70 2.98 21.29
N ALA A 140 6.83 1.87 22.01
CA ALA A 140 5.81 1.39 22.94
C ALA A 140 6.44 0.88 24.23
N THR A 141 5.74 0.97 25.35
CA THR A 141 6.15 0.36 26.62
C THR A 141 5.48 -0.99 26.81
N LEU A 142 6.26 -1.97 27.25
CA LEU A 142 5.76 -3.27 27.67
C LEU A 142 4.97 -3.13 28.98
N GLY A 143 3.82 -3.80 29.08
CA GLY A 143 2.98 -3.78 30.27
C GLY A 143 3.73 -4.21 31.54
N GLY A 144 3.63 -3.43 32.61
CA GLY A 144 4.36 -3.68 33.86
C GLY A 144 3.90 -4.91 34.65
N THR A 145 2.73 -5.46 34.35
CA THR A 145 2.16 -6.65 35.00
C THR A 145 2.30 -7.92 34.15
N LEU A 146 2.99 -7.85 33.02
CA LEU A 146 3.26 -9.02 32.22
C LEU A 146 4.24 -9.93 32.96
N ALA A 147 3.98 -11.24 32.96
CA ALA A 147 4.97 -12.20 33.44
C ALA A 147 6.23 -12.10 32.58
N ALA A 148 7.40 -12.10 33.20
CA ALA A 148 8.65 -12.14 32.48
C ALA A 148 8.78 -13.50 31.77
N GLY A 149 8.66 -13.52 30.45
CA GLY A 149 8.98 -14.63 29.55
C GLY A 149 8.18 -15.93 29.74
N THR A 150 7.53 -16.39 28.66
CA THR A 150 7.46 -17.83 28.37
C THR A 150 8.23 -18.04 27.08
N THR A 151 9.19 -18.97 27.09
CA THR A 151 9.95 -19.40 25.91
C THR A 151 9.05 -19.95 24.82
#